data_AF-A0A2I1KW00-F1
#
_entry.id   AF-A0A2I1KW00-F1
#
_cell.length_a   1.000
_cell.length_b   1.000
_cell.length_c   1.000
_cell.angle_alpha   90.00
_cell.angle_beta   90.00
_cell.angle_gamma   90.00
#
_symmetry.space_group_name_H-M   'P 1'
#
loop_
_entity.id
_entity.type
_entity.pdbx_description
1 polymer ?
#
loop_
_entity_poly.entity_id
_entity_poly.type
_entity_poly.pdbx_seq_one_letter_code
_entity_poly.pdbx_strand_id
1 'polypeptide(L)'
;MTGWDQVTRARWDAEERCFSFHVLYERRARLLRVPAALRQGRPGGGWESVDVDESAFGRVVRQQVERAIVHYVSQALPDGLRVTASIRRRGDGSLYAVLDPALESLDTGQREAAQALLRQVRDGVGLPTP
;
A
#
# COMPACT_ATOMS: atom_id res chain seq x y z
N MET A 1 -11.94 4.41 -7.60
CA MET A 1 -11.10 3.19 -7.58
C MET A 1 -10.06 3.37 -6.49
N THR A 2 -9.82 2.34 -5.67
CA THR A 2 -8.72 2.35 -4.68
C THR A 2 -7.40 2.40 -5.42
N GLY A 3 -6.55 3.39 -5.12
CA GLY A 3 -5.22 3.50 -5.72
C GLY A 3 -4.17 2.68 -4.96
N TRP A 4 -3.03 2.40 -5.62
CA TRP A 4 -1.90 1.70 -5.00
C TRP A 4 -1.34 2.43 -3.77
N ASP A 5 -1.51 3.74 -3.73
CA ASP A 5 -1.18 4.64 -2.62
C ASP A 5 -1.95 4.32 -1.33
N GLN A 6 -3.02 3.54 -1.39
CA GLN A 6 -3.79 3.15 -0.21
C GLN A 6 -3.42 1.78 0.34
N VAL A 7 -2.58 1.00 -0.34
CA VAL A 7 -2.15 -0.32 0.14
C VAL A 7 -1.10 -0.15 1.24
N THR A 8 -1.28 -0.84 2.37
CA THR A 8 -0.30 -0.89 3.48
C THR A 8 0.49 -2.18 3.46
N ARG A 9 -0.13 -3.28 3.06
CA ARG A 9 0.47 -4.60 3.02
C ARG A 9 -0.16 -5.43 1.92
N ALA A 10 0.66 -6.19 1.21
CA ALA A 10 0.21 -7.24 0.31
C ALA A 10 0.82 -8.58 0.75
N ARG A 11 0.07 -9.67 0.58
CA ARG A 11 0.56 -11.03 0.80
C ARG A 11 0.11 -11.92 -0.35
N TRP A 12 1.02 -12.77 -0.82
CA TRP A 12 0.74 -13.84 -1.77
C TRP A 12 0.39 -15.13 -1.02
N ASP A 13 -0.66 -15.80 -1.50
CA ASP A 13 -1.03 -17.16 -1.15
C ASP A 13 -0.92 -18.02 -2.41
N ALA A 14 0.07 -18.91 -2.43
CA ALA A 14 0.35 -19.75 -3.59
C ALA A 14 -0.67 -20.89 -3.77
N GLU A 15 -1.25 -21.38 -2.67
CA GLU A 15 -2.23 -22.47 -2.70
C GLU A 15 -3.54 -21.98 -3.33
N GLU A 16 -4.03 -20.83 -2.87
CA GLU A 16 -5.25 -20.20 -3.40
C GLU A 16 -5.01 -19.37 -4.66
N ARG A 17 -3.76 -19.26 -5.11
CA ARG A 17 -3.28 -18.34 -6.15
C ARG A 17 -3.86 -16.94 -6.01
N CYS A 18 -3.74 -16.35 -4.82
CA CYS A 18 -4.37 -15.06 -4.55
C CYS A 18 -3.46 -14.07 -3.81
N PHE A 19 -3.60 -12.79 -4.15
CA PHE A 19 -3.07 -11.71 -3.33
C PHE A 19 -4.14 -11.23 -2.36
N SER A 20 -3.75 -11.04 -1.10
CA SER A 20 -4.52 -10.26 -0.13
C SER A 20 -3.87 -8.90 0.07
N PHE A 21 -4.67 -7.84 -0.08
CA PHE A 21 -4.26 -6.44 0.06
C PHE A 21 -4.94 -5.82 1.27
N HIS A 22 -4.14 -5.43 2.26
CA HIS A 22 -4.60 -4.55 3.33
C HIS A 22 -4.56 -3.12 2.81
N VAL A 23 -5.72 -2.47 2.83
CA VAL A 23 -5.91 -1.09 2.40
C VAL A 23 -6.12 -0.25 3.65
N LEU A 24 -5.57 0.96 3.66
CA LEU A 24 -5.72 1.92 4.76
C LEU A 24 -7.17 2.00 5.23
N TYR A 25 -7.37 1.79 6.53
CA TYR A 25 -8.65 1.92 7.23
C TYR A 25 -9.74 0.94 6.78
N GLU A 26 -9.45 0.04 5.84
CA GLU A 26 -10.34 -1.06 5.50
C GLU A 26 -10.15 -2.20 6.50
N ARG A 27 -11.26 -2.64 7.11
CA ARG A 27 -11.22 -3.75 8.09
C ARG A 27 -10.95 -5.10 7.44
N ARG A 28 -11.28 -5.27 6.16
CA ARG A 28 -11.13 -6.53 5.41
C ARG A 28 -10.12 -6.34 4.30
N ALA A 29 -9.26 -7.32 4.10
CA ALA A 29 -8.34 -7.34 2.98
C ALA A 29 -9.11 -7.53 1.66
N ARG A 30 -8.67 -6.86 0.61
CA ARG A 30 -9.14 -7.10 -0.76
C ARG A 30 -8.39 -8.28 -1.36
N LEU A 31 -9.10 -9.13 -2.10
CA LEU A 31 -8.53 -10.33 -2.70
C LEU A 31 -8.44 -10.19 -4.22
N LEU A 32 -7.30 -10.57 -4.78
CA LEU A 32 -7.07 -10.68 -6.22
C LEU A 32 -6.64 -12.10 -6.54
N ARG A 33 -7.53 -12.88 -7.17
CA ARG A 33 -7.19 -14.21 -7.68
C ARG A 33 -6.41 -14.07 -8.98
N VAL A 34 -5.30 -14.78 -9.07
CA VAL A 34 -4.41 -14.78 -10.23
C VAL A 34 -4.69 -16.06 -11.02
N PRO A 35 -5.23 -15.96 -12.25
CA PRO A 35 -5.54 -17.13 -13.06
C PRO A 35 -4.25 -17.89 -13.41
N ALA A 36 -4.38 -19.18 -13.74
CA ALA A 36 -3.26 -19.99 -14.20
C ALA A 36 -2.75 -19.55 -15.58
N ALA A 37 -3.68 -19.14 -16.45
CA ALA A 37 -3.37 -18.66 -17.79
C ALA A 37 -4.30 -17.50 -18.20
N LEU A 38 -3.82 -16.68 -19.11
CA LEU A 38 -4.55 -15.58 -19.73
C LEU A 38 -4.74 -15.87 -21.22
N ARG A 39 -5.83 -15.34 -21.79
CA ARG A 39 -6.01 -15.33 -23.24
C ARG A 39 -5.34 -14.09 -23.82
N GLN A 40 -4.36 -14.31 -24.69
CA GLN A 40 -3.63 -13.25 -25.38
C GLN A 40 -3.91 -13.30 -26.89
N GLY A 41 -4.08 -12.13 -27.50
CA GLY A 41 -4.27 -12.02 -28.96
C GLY A 41 -2.94 -12.22 -29.68
N ARG A 42 -2.96 -13.01 -30.75
CA ARG A 42 -1.76 -13.24 -31.58
C ARG A 42 -1.62 -12.18 -32.68
N PRO A 43 -0.37 -11.80 -33.04
CA PRO A 43 -0.12 -11.09 -34.28
C PRO A 43 -0.65 -11.91 -35.48
N GLY A 44 -1.46 -11.30 -36.34
CA GLY A 44 -2.11 -12.00 -37.46
C GLY A 44 -3.48 -12.63 -37.15
N GLY A 45 -3.99 -12.47 -35.93
CA GLY A 45 -5.34 -12.90 -35.54
C GLY A 45 -5.37 -14.20 -34.75
N GLY A 46 -6.48 -14.42 -34.04
CA GLY A 46 -6.66 -15.55 -33.14
C GLY A 46 -6.24 -15.28 -31.68
N TRP A 47 -6.44 -16.28 -30.83
CA TRP A 47 -6.15 -16.23 -29.40
C TRP A 47 -5.27 -17.40 -28.99
N GLU A 48 -4.39 -17.17 -28.03
CA GLU A 48 -3.62 -18.23 -27.37
C GLU A 48 -3.76 -18.15 -25.85
N SER A 49 -3.57 -19.29 -25.20
CA SER A 49 -3.46 -19.39 -23.74
C SER A 49 -2.00 -19.20 -23.37
N VAL A 50 -1.72 -18.25 -22.48
CA VAL A 50 -0.38 -17.96 -21.98
C VAL A 50 -0.40 -18.12 -20.47
N ASP A 51 0.50 -18.95 -19.94
CA ASP A 51 0.62 -19.17 -18.51
C ASP A 51 1.05 -17.89 -17.79
N VAL A 52 0.47 -17.65 -16.62
CA VAL A 52 0.81 -16.51 -15.78
C VAL A 52 2.04 -16.83 -14.96
N ASP A 53 3.11 -16.08 -15.20
CA ASP A 53 4.28 -16.04 -14.31
C ASP A 53 3.92 -15.29 -13.02
N GLU A 54 3.65 -16.05 -11.96
CA GLU A 54 3.34 -15.52 -10.62
C GLU A 54 4.47 -14.68 -10.04
N SER A 55 5.73 -15.03 -10.32
CA SER A 55 6.89 -14.31 -9.81
C SER A 55 7.01 -12.95 -10.48
N ALA A 56 6.82 -12.90 -11.80
CA ALA A 56 6.77 -11.64 -12.53
C ALA A 56 5.57 -10.78 -12.07
N PHE A 57 4.41 -11.39 -11.87
CA PHE A 57 3.22 -10.70 -11.40
C PHE A 57 3.43 -10.12 -9.99
N GLY A 58 3.92 -10.91 -9.04
CA GLY A 58 4.20 -10.46 -7.68
C GLY A 58 5.25 -9.35 -7.63
N ARG A 59 6.26 -9.41 -8.52
CA ARG A 59 7.23 -8.33 -8.69
C ARG A 59 6.57 -7.03 -9.16
N VAL A 60 5.65 -7.08 -10.13
CA VAL A 60 4.92 -5.90 -10.60
C VAL A 60 4.05 -5.33 -9.47
N VAL A 61 3.33 -6.17 -8.73
CA VAL A 61 2.53 -5.75 -7.57
C VAL A 61 3.41 -5.00 -6.55
N ARG A 62 4.55 -5.58 -6.19
CA ARG A 62 5.51 -4.95 -5.26
C ARG A 62 5.98 -3.60 -5.77
N GLN A 63 6.38 -3.52 -7.04
CA GLN A 63 6.83 -2.26 -7.65
C GLN A 63 5.75 -1.17 -7.62
N GLN A 64 4.48 -1.53 -7.83
CA GLN A 64 3.39 -0.55 -7.77
C GLN A 64 3.19 0.00 -6.35
N VAL A 65 3.25 -0.86 -5.34
CA VAL A 65 3.12 -0.45 -3.93
C VAL A 65 4.33 0.40 -3.50
N GLU A 66 5.56 -0.04 -3.82
CA GLU A 66 6.79 0.69 -3.50
C GLU A 66 6.83 2.07 -4.16
N ARG A 67 6.35 2.21 -5.40
CA ARG A 67 6.25 3.51 -6.10
C ARG A 67 5.28 4.49 -5.44
N ALA A 68 4.29 3.98 -4.71
CA ALA A 68 3.25 4.79 -4.11
C ALA A 68 3.61 5.26 -2.70
N ILE A 69 4.58 4.62 -2.03
CA ILE A 69 5.10 5.01 -0.72
C ILE A 69 6.41 5.78 -0.92
N VAL A 70 6.40 7.09 -0.68
CA VAL A 70 7.55 7.97 -0.89
C VAL A 70 8.51 7.93 0.28
N HIS A 71 7.97 8.04 1.49
CA HIS A 71 8.73 8.04 2.72
C HIS A 71 7.83 7.56 3.86
N TYR A 72 8.39 6.88 4.86
CA TYR A 72 7.65 6.51 6.05
C TYR A 72 8.55 6.44 7.27
N VAL A 73 7.95 6.66 8.43
CA VAL A 73 8.55 6.47 9.75
C VAL A 73 7.58 5.63 10.57
N SER A 74 8.10 4.61 11.25
CA SER A 74 7.33 3.75 12.13
C SER A 74 7.95 3.74 13.52
N GLN A 75 7.12 3.90 14.55
CA GLN A 75 7.55 3.94 15.94
C GLN A 75 6.56 3.18 16.82
N ALA A 76 7.07 2.51 17.85
CA ALA A 76 6.25 2.01 18.94
C ALA A 76 6.03 3.13 19.97
N LEU A 77 4.78 3.41 20.30
CA LEU A 77 4.40 4.28 21.40
C LEU A 77 4.70 3.60 22.75
N PRO A 78 4.73 4.34 23.87
CA PRO A 78 5.10 3.79 25.19
C PRO A 78 4.23 2.61 25.66
N ASP A 79 2.99 2.52 25.19
CA ASP A 79 2.05 1.42 25.45
C ASP A 79 2.25 0.21 24.53
N GLY A 80 3.23 0.26 23.62
CA GLY A 80 3.54 -0.78 22.65
C GLY A 80 2.78 -0.67 21.33
N LEU A 81 1.84 0.27 21.18
CA LEU A 81 1.13 0.47 19.92
C LEU A 81 2.11 0.96 18.84
N ARG A 82 2.22 0.20 17.74
CA ARG A 82 3.01 0.65 16.59
C ARG A 82 2.19 1.61 15.74
N VAL A 83 2.75 2.80 15.52
CA VAL A 83 2.19 3.84 14.66
C VAL A 83 3.14 4.10 13.50
N THR A 84 2.60 4.22 12.30
CA THR A 84 3.37 4.52 11.08
C THR A 84 2.82 5.78 10.43
N ALA A 85 3.67 6.79 10.29
CA ALA A 85 3.40 7.95 9.45
C ALA A 85 4.06 7.76 8.09
N SER A 86 3.36 8.06 6.99
CA SER A 86 3.89 7.88 5.63
C SER A 86 3.48 9.01 4.72
N ILE A 87 4.38 9.43 3.84
CA ILE A 87 4.08 10.24 2.66
C ILE A 87 3.82 9.30 1.50
N ARG A 88 2.65 9.45 0.88
CA ARG A 88 2.17 8.63 -0.21
C ARG A 88 1.89 9.49 -1.43
N ARG A 89 2.05 8.92 -2.62
CA ARG A 89 1.85 9.58 -3.90
C ARG A 89 0.61 9.02 -4.59
N ARG A 90 -0.41 9.86 -4.79
CA ARG A 90 -1.62 9.50 -5.54
C ARG A 90 -1.31 9.25 -7.01
N GLY A 91 -2.26 8.64 -7.73
CA GLY A 91 -2.16 8.41 -9.17
C GLY A 91 -2.00 9.70 -10.01
N ASP A 92 -2.42 10.85 -9.49
CA ASP A 92 -2.21 12.17 -10.11
C ASP A 92 -0.85 12.81 -9.78
N GLY A 93 0.00 12.13 -9.00
CA GLY A 93 1.30 12.60 -8.56
C GLY A 93 1.28 13.45 -7.29
N SER A 94 0.11 13.84 -6.76
CA SER A 94 0.01 14.61 -5.53
C SER A 94 0.49 13.82 -4.32
N LEU A 95 1.20 14.49 -3.41
CA LEU A 95 1.67 13.91 -2.16
C LEU A 95 0.67 14.16 -1.05
N TYR A 96 0.55 13.20 -0.14
CA TYR A 96 -0.22 13.36 1.09
C TYR A 96 0.36 12.53 2.22
N ALA A 97 0.14 12.99 3.44
CA ALA A 97 0.55 12.27 4.64
C ALA A 97 -0.60 11.39 5.15
N VAL A 98 -0.24 10.24 5.70
CA VAL A 98 -1.14 9.25 6.29
C VAL A 98 -0.56 8.76 7.59
N LEU A 99 -1.46 8.46 8.54
CA LEU A 99 -1.14 7.75 9.77
C LEU A 99 -1.84 6.38 9.80
N ASP A 100 -1.12 5.33 10.17
CA ASP A 100 -1.68 4.00 10.41
C ASP A 100 -1.26 3.52 11.81
N PRO A 101 -2.19 3.28 12.75
CA PRO A 101 -3.65 3.46 12.62
C PRO A 101 -4.07 4.93 12.52
N ALA A 102 -5.34 5.19 12.17
CA ALA A 102 -5.85 6.54 11.94
C ALA A 102 -5.82 7.39 13.22
N LEU A 103 -5.60 8.70 13.09
CA LEU A 103 -5.42 9.60 14.25
C LEU A 103 -6.67 9.63 15.15
N GLU A 104 -7.85 9.52 14.55
CA GLU A 104 -9.14 9.43 15.24
C GLU A 104 -9.31 8.16 16.09
N SER A 105 -8.59 7.09 15.74
CA SER A 105 -8.62 5.82 16.48
C SER A 105 -7.67 5.79 17.69
N LEU A 106 -6.80 6.79 17.80
CA LEU A 106 -5.85 6.93 18.90
C LEU A 106 -6.48 7.66 20.10
N ASP A 107 -5.99 7.42 21.30
CA ASP A 107 -6.32 8.21 22.49
C ASP A 107 -5.58 9.57 22.52
N THR A 108 -5.89 10.42 23.49
CA THR A 108 -5.32 11.76 23.59
C THR A 108 -3.80 11.78 23.74
N GLY A 109 -3.21 10.86 24.52
CA GLY A 109 -1.76 10.80 24.71
C GLY A 109 -1.03 10.28 23.48
N GLN A 110 -1.63 9.29 22.80
CA GLN A 110 -1.10 8.74 21.55
C GLN A 110 -1.14 9.75 20.39
N ARG A 111 -2.16 10.62 20.35
CA ARG A 111 -2.33 11.60 19.27
C ARG A 111 -1.18 12.60 19.19
N GLU A 112 -0.65 13.05 20.32
CA GLU A 112 0.47 14.02 20.33
C GLU A 112 1.72 13.41 19.67
N ALA A 113 2.09 12.20 20.09
CA ALA A 113 3.23 11.47 19.51
C ALA A 113 3.00 11.17 18.01
N ALA A 114 1.79 10.75 17.63
CA ALA A 114 1.43 10.53 16.24
C ALA A 114 1.49 11.81 15.38
N GLN A 115 1.09 12.96 15.92
CA GLN A 115 1.23 14.25 15.25
C GLN A 115 2.70 14.65 15.08
N ALA A 116 3.56 14.35 16.05
CA ALA A 116 5.00 14.56 15.92
C ALA A 116 5.59 13.72 14.77
N LEU A 117 5.19 12.45 14.66
CA LEU A 117 5.55 11.58 13.52
C LEU A 117 5.05 12.14 12.17
N LEU A 118 3.85 12.70 12.12
CA LEU A 118 3.31 13.34 10.92
C LEU A 118 4.05 14.61 10.52
N ARG A 119 4.60 15.37 11.46
CA ARG A 119 5.48 16.51 11.17
C ARG A 119 6.82 16.01 10.63
N GLN A 120 7.46 15.07 11.33
CA GLN A 120 8.73 14.48 10.94
C GLN A 120 8.72 13.92 9.51
N VAL A 121 7.67 13.16 9.15
CA VAL A 121 7.59 12.55 7.80
C VAL A 121 7.36 13.60 6.70
N ARG A 122 6.69 14.72 7.00
CA ARG A 122 6.50 15.84 6.07
C ARG A 122 7.80 16.61 5.86
N ASP A 123 8.52 16.90 6.95
CA ASP A 123 9.80 17.59 6.91
C ASP A 123 10.83 16.78 6.09
N GLY A 124 10.80 15.44 6.20
CA GLY A 124 11.65 14.54 5.42
C GLY A 124 11.49 14.61 3.90
N VAL A 125 10.43 15.25 3.39
CA VAL A 125 10.19 15.47 1.96
C VAL A 125 9.96 16.94 1.59
N GLY A 126 10.18 17.87 2.53
CA GLY A 126 9.99 19.30 2.32
C GLY A 126 8.53 19.75 2.11
N LEU A 127 7.56 18.99 2.62
CA LEU A 127 6.16 19.42 2.61
C LEU A 127 5.91 20.44 3.73
N PRO A 128 5.13 21.52 3.48
CA PRO A 128 4.82 22.50 4.51
C PRO A 128 4.09 21.85 5.69
N THR A 129 4.56 22.15 6.89
CA THR A 129 3.90 21.84 8.16
C THR A 129 2.93 22.99 8.49
N PRO A 130 1.62 22.71 8.71
CA PRO A 130 0.66 23.73 9.12
C PRO A 130 0.89 24.18 10.57
#